data_AF-A0A0M0JBU4-F1
#
_entry.id   AF-A0A0M0JBU4-F1
#
_cell.length_a   1.000
_cell.length_b   1.000
_cell.length_c   1.000
_cell.angle_alpha   90.00
_cell.angle_beta   90.00
_cell.angle_gamma   90.00
#
_symmetry.space_group_name_H-M   'P 1'
#
loop_
_entity.id
_entity.type
_entity.pdbx_description
1 polymer ?
#
loop_
_entity_poly.entity_id
_entity_poly.type
_entity_poly.pdbx_seq_one_letter_code
_entity_poly.pdbx_strand_id
1 'polypeptide(L)'
;MFRRVQEAYEVLSNPLERRYYDDNRDELLNSDEEEDAERECNNEVPAQLDLYACMTRDAFVDFSAHEDGFFGVYSKVFRELDEQERTAANGDVRRPRFGGAGSDEDAVADFYAYWLSFFDLSV
;
A
#
# COMPACT_ATOMS: atom_id res chain seq x y z
N MET A 1 24.11 -2.30 1.38
CA MET A 1 24.54 -1.39 0.30
C MET A 1 25.18 -2.16 -0.88
N PHE A 2 24.53 -3.23 -1.37
CA PHE A 2 25.10 -4.04 -2.47
C PHE A 2 24.06 -4.59 -3.47
N ARG A 3 22.76 -4.45 -3.17
CA ARG A 3 21.67 -5.01 -3.99
C ARG A 3 21.63 -4.40 -5.40
N ARG A 4 21.71 -3.07 -5.50
CA ARG A 4 21.78 -2.34 -6.79
C ARG A 4 22.99 -2.71 -7.64
N VAL A 5 24.11 -3.08 -7.01
CA VAL A 5 25.33 -3.51 -7.73
C VAL A 5 25.15 -4.94 -8.27
N GLN A 6 24.47 -5.82 -7.53
CA GLN A 6 24.15 -7.17 -8.01
C GLN A 6 23.13 -7.13 -9.15
N GLU A 7 22.08 -6.34 -9.02
CA GLU A 7 21.04 -6.15 -10.05
C GLU A 7 21.66 -5.62 -11.35
N ALA A 8 22.51 -4.59 -11.27
CA ALA A 8 23.22 -4.06 -12.45
C ALA A 8 24.14 -5.11 -13.09
N TYR A 9 24.78 -5.96 -12.29
CA TYR A 9 25.65 -7.01 -12.81
C TYR A 9 24.88 -8.10 -13.55
N GLU A 10 23.72 -8.54 -13.03
CA GLU A 10 22.88 -9.57 -13.66
C GLU A 10 22.49 -9.14 -15.08
N VAL A 11 22.00 -7.92 -15.23
CA VAL A 11 21.59 -7.37 -16.54
C VAL A 11 22.77 -7.11 -17.47
N LEU A 12 23.86 -6.51 -16.97
CA LEU A 12 25.00 -6.10 -17.81
C LEU A 12 25.93 -7.27 -18.18
N SER A 13 25.90 -8.37 -17.43
CA SER A 13 26.72 -9.56 -17.70
C SER A 13 26.16 -10.44 -18.81
N ASN A 14 24.85 -10.38 -19.06
CA ASN A 14 24.19 -11.08 -20.17
C ASN A 14 24.17 -10.20 -21.44
N PRO A 15 24.87 -10.56 -22.52
CA PRO A 15 24.96 -9.72 -23.73
C PRO A 15 23.61 -9.43 -24.41
N LEU A 16 22.63 -10.32 -24.24
CA LEU A 16 21.32 -10.21 -24.86
C LEU A 16 20.42 -9.26 -24.07
N GLU A 17 20.44 -9.36 -22.75
CA GLU A 17 19.75 -8.43 -21.84
C GLU A 17 20.39 -7.05 -21.85
N ARG A 18 21.73 -6.96 -21.92
CA ARG A 18 22.43 -5.69 -22.08
C ARG A 18 22.01 -4.97 -23.35
N ARG A 19 21.87 -5.69 -24.47
CA ARG A 19 21.42 -5.08 -25.73
C ARG A 19 19.98 -4.59 -25.60
N TYR A 20 19.09 -5.38 -25.00
CA TYR A 20 17.72 -4.96 -24.74
C TYR A 20 17.67 -3.72 -23.82
N TYR A 21 18.51 -3.67 -22.80
CA TYR A 21 18.65 -2.51 -21.93
C TYR A 21 19.15 -1.29 -22.71
N ASP A 22 20.22 -1.42 -23.48
CA ASP A 22 20.79 -0.30 -24.27
C ASP A 22 19.79 0.22 -25.33
N ASP A 23 18.98 -0.66 -25.94
CA ASP A 23 17.96 -0.32 -26.94
C ASP A 23 16.72 0.37 -26.33
N ASN A 24 16.40 0.12 -25.05
CA ASN A 24 15.19 0.65 -24.37
C ASN A 24 15.52 1.53 -23.15
N ARG A 25 16.79 1.96 -23.02
CA ARG A 25 17.30 2.63 -21.82
C ARG A 25 16.52 3.90 -21.49
N ASP A 26 16.23 4.70 -22.51
CA ASP A 26 15.59 6.00 -22.32
C ASP A 26 14.13 5.82 -21.86
N GLU A 27 13.42 4.78 -22.29
CA GLU A 27 12.06 4.49 -21.79
C GLU A 27 12.08 3.98 -20.35
N LEU A 28 12.99 3.05 -20.03
CA LEU A 28 13.14 2.50 -18.67
C LEU A 28 13.55 3.55 -17.63
N LEU A 29 14.47 4.46 -17.99
CA LEU A 29 14.91 5.50 -17.05
C LEU A 29 13.86 6.59 -16.84
N ASN A 30 13.02 6.86 -17.84
CA ASN A 30 11.95 7.83 -17.72
C ASN A 30 10.66 7.25 -17.10
N SER A 31 10.47 5.92 -17.11
CA SER A 31 9.35 5.30 -16.38
C SER A 31 9.54 5.35 -14.86
N ASP A 32 10.79 5.32 -14.39
CA ASP A 32 11.11 5.40 -12.96
C ASP A 32 10.85 6.80 -12.37
N GLU A 33 10.90 7.87 -13.19
CA GLU A 33 10.60 9.23 -12.74
C GLU A 33 9.10 9.43 -12.41
N GLU A 34 8.21 8.61 -12.99
CA GLU A 34 6.78 8.58 -12.64
C GLU A 34 6.46 7.59 -11.51
N GLU A 35 7.26 6.53 -11.31
CA GLU A 35 7.03 5.52 -10.26
C GLU A 35 7.54 5.94 -8.87
N ASP A 36 8.56 6.80 -8.81
CA ASP A 36 9.03 7.42 -7.56
C ASP A 36 8.31 8.74 -7.23
N ALA A 37 7.44 9.22 -8.12
CA ALA A 37 6.50 10.28 -7.81
C ALA A 37 5.43 9.74 -6.85
N GLU A 38 5.69 9.94 -5.55
CA GLU A 38 4.67 9.97 -4.50
C GLU A 38 3.94 8.63 -4.27
N ARG A 39 4.71 7.58 -3.93
CA ARG A 39 4.17 6.42 -3.19
C ARG A 39 3.78 6.87 -1.77
N GLU A 40 2.70 7.64 -1.69
CA GLU A 40 2.11 8.10 -0.44
C GLU A 40 1.00 7.17 0.00
N CYS A 41 0.96 6.86 1.29
CA CYS A 41 -0.13 6.06 1.86
C CYS A 41 -1.51 6.71 1.65
N ASN A 42 -1.54 8.03 1.48
CA ASN A 42 -2.74 8.81 1.29
C ASN A 42 -3.00 9.23 -0.17
N ASN A 43 -2.29 8.67 -1.15
CA ASN A 43 -2.40 9.13 -2.53
C ASN A 43 -3.89 9.13 -2.99
N GLU A 44 -4.35 10.24 -3.53
CA GLU A 44 -5.76 10.42 -3.94
C GLU A 44 -6.08 9.65 -5.24
N VAL A 45 -5.05 9.12 -5.91
CA VAL A 45 -5.20 8.38 -7.15
C VAL A 45 -5.74 6.97 -6.86
N PRO A 46 -6.95 6.63 -7.32
CA PRO A 46 -7.69 5.43 -6.91
C PRO A 46 -7.21 4.12 -7.59
N ALA A 47 -6.03 4.12 -8.22
CA ALA A 47 -5.64 3.03 -9.12
C ALA A 47 -5.34 1.71 -8.38
N GLN A 48 -4.80 1.78 -7.17
CA GLN A 48 -4.65 0.65 -6.25
C GLN A 48 -4.10 1.19 -4.93
N LEU A 49 -4.72 0.79 -3.81
CA LEU A 49 -4.21 1.11 -2.48
C LEU A 49 -2.83 0.48 -2.30
N ASP A 50 -1.77 1.30 -2.24
CA ASP A 50 -0.41 0.82 -1.97
C ASP A 50 -0.20 0.63 -0.47
N LEU A 51 -0.53 -0.58 0.00
CA LEU A 51 -0.33 -0.95 1.41
C LEU A 51 1.15 -0.90 1.82
N TYR A 52 2.11 -1.08 0.91
CA TYR A 52 3.53 -1.04 1.27
C TYR A 52 3.96 0.37 1.65
N ALA A 53 3.45 1.40 0.96
CA ALA A 53 3.65 2.80 1.33
C ALA A 53 3.12 3.11 2.75
N CYS A 54 1.99 2.48 3.11
CA CYS A 54 1.35 2.60 4.42
C CYS A 54 2.03 1.85 5.57
N MET A 55 3.01 0.98 5.29
CA MET A 55 3.75 0.21 6.31
C MET A 55 5.07 0.86 6.73
N THR A 56 5.30 2.10 6.31
CA THR A 56 6.51 2.85 6.64
C THR A 56 6.34 3.66 7.93
N ARG A 57 7.47 4.07 8.54
CA ARG A 57 7.46 4.89 9.76
C ARG A 57 6.88 6.28 9.53
N ASP A 58 6.96 6.76 8.30
CA ASP A 58 6.58 8.12 7.92
C ASP A 58 5.18 8.16 7.28
N ALA A 59 4.40 7.09 7.43
CA ALA A 59 3.04 6.99 6.90
C ALA A 59 2.05 7.97 7.56
N PHE A 60 2.37 8.50 8.74
CA PHE A 60 1.56 9.49 9.45
C PHE A 60 2.43 10.40 10.33
N VAL A 61 1.94 11.60 10.65
CA VAL A 61 2.71 12.62 11.40
C VAL A 61 2.46 12.60 12.91
N ASP A 62 1.28 12.17 13.34
CA ASP A 62 0.87 12.09 14.74
C ASP A 62 -0.28 11.09 14.96
N PHE A 63 -0.83 11.01 16.17
CA PHE A 63 -1.98 10.14 16.49
C PHE A 63 -3.33 10.86 16.41
N SER A 64 -3.44 11.90 15.59
CA SER A 64 -4.70 12.63 15.43
C SER A 64 -5.62 11.97 14.41
N ALA A 65 -6.84 12.50 14.31
CA ALA A 65 -7.82 12.17 13.27
C ALA A 65 -7.71 13.09 12.04
N HIS A 66 -6.66 13.93 11.96
CA HIS A 66 -6.36 14.65 10.73
C HIS A 66 -5.97 13.68 9.62
N GLU A 67 -6.07 14.12 8.36
CA GLU A 67 -5.85 13.29 7.18
C GLU A 67 -4.46 12.66 7.13
N ASP A 68 -3.45 13.36 7.63
CA ASP A 68 -2.06 12.94 7.77
C ASP A 68 -1.74 12.30 9.14
N GLY A 69 -2.72 12.26 10.05
CA GLY A 69 -2.61 11.60 11.36
C GLY A 69 -2.96 10.11 11.28
N PHE A 70 -2.47 9.32 12.24
CA PHE A 70 -2.65 7.86 12.31
C PHE A 70 -4.09 7.42 12.08
N PHE A 71 -5.05 8.06 12.77
CA PHE A 71 -6.46 7.67 12.63
C PHE A 71 -7.06 8.12 11.31
N GLY A 72 -6.59 9.21 10.70
CA GLY A 72 -7.02 9.60 9.36
C GLY A 72 -6.51 8.64 8.30
N VAL A 73 -5.19 8.41 8.29
CA VAL A 73 -4.49 7.53 7.35
C VAL A 73 -5.12 6.13 7.37
N TYR A 74 -5.10 5.45 8.52
CA TYR A 74 -5.57 4.06 8.57
C TYR A 74 -7.10 3.95 8.47
N SER A 75 -7.88 4.97 8.86
CA SER A 75 -9.32 4.96 8.54
C SER A 75 -9.59 5.01 7.04
N LYS A 76 -8.80 5.77 6.28
CA LYS A 76 -8.90 5.82 4.82
C LYS A 76 -8.54 4.47 4.20
N VAL A 77 -7.40 3.89 4.60
CA VAL A 77 -6.93 2.56 4.15
C VAL A 77 -8.01 1.48 4.34
N PHE A 78 -8.55 1.33 5.55
CA PHE A 78 -9.55 0.28 5.82
C PHE A 78 -10.91 0.55 5.17
N ARG A 79 -11.26 1.80 4.90
CA ARG A 79 -12.46 2.14 4.12
C ARG A 79 -12.30 1.73 2.65
N GLU A 80 -11.14 2.03 2.05
CA GLU A 80 -10.86 1.66 0.66
C GLU A 80 -10.80 0.14 0.48
N LEU A 81 -10.16 -0.58 1.41
CA LEU A 81 -10.18 -2.05 1.42
C LEU A 81 -11.62 -2.60 1.45
N ASP A 82 -12.47 -2.05 2.31
CA ASP A 82 -13.86 -2.46 2.45
C ASP A 82 -14.69 -2.16 1.17
N GLU A 83 -14.45 -1.04 0.49
CA GLU A 83 -15.07 -0.71 -0.80
C GLU A 83 -14.64 -1.65 -1.94
N GLN A 84 -13.35 -1.98 -2.02
CA GLN A 84 -12.81 -2.94 -2.98
C GLN A 84 -13.42 -4.33 -2.76
N GLU A 85 -13.49 -4.78 -1.51
CA GLU A 85 -14.06 -6.06 -1.12
C GLU A 85 -15.56 -6.16 -1.46
N ARG A 86 -16.35 -5.11 -1.20
CA ARG A 86 -17.77 -5.07 -1.60
C ARG A 86 -17.94 -5.23 -3.10
N THR A 87 -17.09 -4.56 -3.87
CA THR A 87 -17.12 -4.59 -5.34
C THR A 87 -16.76 -5.98 -5.87
N ALA A 88 -15.77 -6.65 -5.25
CA ALA A 88 -15.32 -7.98 -5.67
C ALA A 88 -16.29 -9.11 -5.25
N ALA A 89 -16.80 -9.06 -4.01
CA ALA A 89 -17.62 -10.13 -3.42
C ALA A 89 -19.12 -10.03 -3.75
N ASN A 90 -19.56 -8.96 -4.42
CA ASN A 90 -20.95 -8.70 -4.78
C ASN A 90 -21.92 -8.82 -3.58
N GLY A 91 -21.45 -8.43 -2.40
CA GLY A 91 -22.14 -8.61 -1.12
C GLY A 91 -21.84 -7.48 -0.14
N ASP A 92 -22.87 -7.05 0.59
CA ASP A 92 -22.77 -5.96 1.57
C ASP A 92 -22.55 -6.53 2.98
N VAL A 93 -21.37 -7.09 3.21
CA VAL A 93 -20.96 -7.49 4.56
C VAL A 93 -20.54 -6.22 5.30
N ARG A 94 -21.28 -5.87 6.36
CA ARG A 94 -20.94 -4.74 7.20
C ARG A 94 -19.71 -5.08 8.05
N ARG A 95 -18.56 -4.51 7.69
CA ARG A 95 -17.30 -4.66 8.41
C ARG A 95 -17.18 -3.63 9.54
N PRO A 96 -16.48 -3.96 10.65
CA PRO A 96 -16.21 -2.99 11.71
C PRO A 96 -15.28 -1.88 11.20
N ARG A 97 -15.53 -0.66 11.67
CA ARG A 97 -14.73 0.53 11.31
C ARG A 97 -13.45 0.58 12.15
N PHE A 98 -12.40 1.19 11.59
CA PHE A 98 -11.11 1.38 12.28
C PHE A 98 -11.24 2.12 13.62
N GLY A 99 -12.03 3.20 13.64
CA GLY A 99 -12.26 3.98 14.85
C GLY A 99 -11.31 5.17 14.98
N GLY A 100 -11.10 5.61 16.23
CA GLY A 100 -10.36 6.82 16.57
C GLY A 100 -9.83 6.80 18.00
N ALA A 101 -9.16 7.88 18.42
CA ALA A 101 -8.60 7.99 19.78
C ALA A 101 -9.64 7.86 20.92
N GLY A 102 -10.93 8.06 20.64
CA GLY A 102 -12.03 7.94 21.59
C GLY A 102 -12.87 6.67 21.42
N SER A 103 -12.40 5.68 20.65
CA SER A 103 -13.13 4.42 20.47
C SER A 103 -13.13 3.58 21.76
N ASP A 104 -14.28 2.98 22.05
CA ASP A 104 -14.44 2.06 23.17
C ASP A 104 -13.62 0.76 22.94
N GLU A 105 -13.19 0.14 24.03
CA GLU A 105 -12.36 -1.09 23.98
C GLU A 105 -13.04 -2.22 23.22
N ASP A 106 -14.35 -2.40 23.40
CA ASP A 106 -15.14 -3.42 22.69
C ASP A 106 -15.13 -3.18 21.16
N ALA A 107 -15.26 -1.92 20.73
CA ALA A 107 -15.23 -1.57 19.31
C ALA A 107 -13.84 -1.82 18.69
N VAL A 108 -12.78 -1.56 19.45
CA VAL A 108 -11.40 -1.85 19.04
C VAL A 108 -11.18 -3.37 18.95
N ALA A 109 -11.66 -4.13 19.93
CA ALA A 109 -11.57 -5.58 19.94
C ALA A 109 -12.30 -6.22 18.75
N ASP A 110 -13.53 -5.78 18.48
CA ASP A 110 -14.33 -6.23 17.33
C ASP A 110 -13.61 -5.96 16.00
N PHE A 111 -13.01 -4.77 15.86
CA PHE A 111 -12.24 -4.42 14.67
C PHE A 111 -11.09 -5.40 14.44
N TYR A 112 -10.22 -5.60 15.44
CA TYR A 112 -9.06 -6.48 15.26
C TYR A 112 -9.47 -7.95 15.12
N ALA A 113 -10.49 -8.42 15.84
CA ALA A 113 -10.98 -9.79 15.69
C ALA A 113 -11.43 -10.09 14.24
N TYR A 114 -12.10 -9.12 13.61
CA TYR A 114 -12.52 -9.25 12.22
C TYR A 114 -11.32 -9.25 11.26
N TRP A 115 -10.48 -8.21 11.30
CA TRP A 115 -9.41 -8.03 10.31
C TRP A 115 -8.25 -9.02 10.47
N LEU A 116 -8.03 -9.58 11.67
CA LEU A 116 -7.06 -10.67 11.87
C LEU A 116 -7.58 -12.02 11.34
N SER A 117 -8.89 -12.26 11.41
CA SER A 117 -9.50 -13.49 10.86
C SER A 117 -9.75 -13.41 9.36
N PHE A 118 -9.68 -12.20 8.76
CA PHE A 118 -9.85 -12.00 7.33
C PHE A 118 -8.84 -12.80 6.48
N PHE A 119 -7.61 -13.00 6.95
CA PHE A 119 -6.60 -13.81 6.27
C PHE A 119 -6.80 -15.32 6.41
N ASP A 120 -7.67 -15.77 7.33
CA ASP A 120 -7.96 -17.20 7.56
C ASP A 120 -9.11 -17.72 6.66
N LEU A 121 -9.82 -16.81 5.98
CA LEU A 121 -10.96 -17.12 5.11
C LEU A 121 -10.58 -17.25 3.62
N SER A 122 -9.32 -17.06 3.24
CA SER A 122 -8.83 -17.21 1.87
C SER A 122 -8.34 -18.64 1.56
N VAL A 123 -9.13 -19.66 1.89
CA VAL A 123 -8.92 -21.07 1.49
C VAL A 123 -9.97 -21.49 0.46
#